data_AF-A0A971GXZ4-F1
#
_entry.id   AF-A0A971GXZ4-F1
#
_cell.length_a   1.000
_cell.length_b   1.000
_cell.length_c   1.000
_cell.angle_alpha   90.00
_cell.angle_beta   90.00
_cell.angle_gamma   90.00
#
_symmetry.space_group_name_H-M   'P 1'
#
loop_
_entity.id
_entity.type
_entity.pdbx_description
1 polymer ?
#
loop_
_entity_poly.entity_id
_entity_poly.type
_entity_poly.pdbx_seq_one_letter_code
_entity_poly.pdbx_strand_id
1 'polypeptide(L)' 'MNGHKNIKNSHIKLFTILLTAIWLISGIYYGFKYGLKIGISVIIFGLAFLVVFKLIQQYSLKMLKTYDENLNNRGGK' A
#
# COMPACT_ATOMS: atom_id res chain seq x y z
N MET A 1 15.32 15.08 -13.97
CA MET A 1 15.18 13.82 -13.20
C MET A 1 13.82 13.69 -12.48
N ASN A 2 12.73 14.25 -13.04
CA ASN A 2 11.42 14.32 -12.35
C ASN A 2 10.39 13.27 -12.80
N GLY A 3 10.61 12.58 -13.93
CA GLY A 3 9.68 11.58 -14.47
C GLY A 3 9.65 10.28 -13.65
N HIS A 4 10.81 9.77 -13.21
CA HIS A 4 10.92 8.47 -12.55
C HIS A 4 10.26 8.41 -11.16
N LYS A 5 10.27 9.54 -10.43
CA LYS A 5 9.68 9.64 -9.09
C LYS A 5 8.14 9.70 -9.13
N ASN A 6 7.59 10.33 -10.16
CA ASN A 6 6.14 10.42 -10.38
C ASN A 6 5.53 9.05 -10.75
N ILE A 7 6.22 8.25 -11.58
CA ILE A 7 5.75 6.92 -11.98
C ILE A 7 5.67 5.96 -10.77
N LYS A 8 6.69 5.98 -9.89
CA LYS A 8 6.74 5.12 -8.69
C LYS A 8 5.60 5.41 -7.72
N ASN A 9 5.25 6.69 -7.52
CA ASN A 9 4.13 7.09 -6.68
C ASN A 9 2.77 6.72 -7.29
N SER A 10 2.62 6.82 -8.61
CA SER A 10 1.39 6.44 -9.32
C SER A 10 1.11 4.94 -9.22
N HIS A 11 2.12 4.07 -9.40
CA HIS A 11 1.94 2.62 -9.27
C HIS A 11 1.52 2.20 -7.86
N ILE A 12 2.13 2.81 -6.85
CA ILE A 12 1.78 2.60 -5.44
C ILE A 12 0.32 2.99 -5.16
N LYS A 13 -0.10 4.15 -5.68
CA LYS A 13 -1.47 4.65 -5.51
C LYS A 13 -2.46 3.70 -6.17
N LEU A 14 -2.16 3.23 -7.38
CA LEU A 14 -3.00 2.32 -8.15
C LEU A 14 -3.11 0.95 -7.47
N PHE A 15 -1.99 0.42 -6.94
CA PHE A 15 -1.99 -0.79 -6.13
C PHE A 15 -2.85 -0.64 -4.86
N THR A 16 -2.72 0.48 -4.15
CA THR A 16 -3.50 0.73 -2.93
C THR A 16 -5.01 0.80 -3.24
N ILE A 17 -5.38 1.43 -4.36
CA ILE A 17 -6.78 1.50 -4.82
C ILE A 17 -7.32 0.09 -5.13
N LEU A 18 -6.58 -0.69 -5.91
CA LEU A 18 -6.97 -2.06 -6.25
C LEU A 18 -7.09 -2.96 -5.01
N LEU A 19 -6.13 -2.86 -4.10
CA LEU A 19 -6.14 -3.62 -2.86
C LEU A 19 -7.33 -3.25 -1.99
N THR A 20 -7.67 -1.96 -1.91
CA THR A 20 -8.86 -1.48 -1.19
C THR A 20 -10.15 -2.00 -1.82
N ALA A 21 -10.24 -1.98 -3.15
CA ALA A 21 -11.39 -2.50 -3.88
C ALA A 21 -11.58 -4.01 -3.63
N ILE A 22 -10.50 -4.80 -3.63
CA ILE A 22 -10.56 -6.24 -3.34
C ILE A 22 -11.08 -6.50 -1.94
N TRP A 23 -10.62 -5.76 -0.93
CA TRP A 23 -11.11 -5.90 0.44
C TRP A 23 -12.59 -5.54 0.57
N LEU A 24 -13.05 -4.48 -0.10
CA LEU A 24 -14.46 -4.10 -0.12
C LEU A 24 -15.34 -5.14 -0.83
N ILE A 25 -14.93 -5.59 -2.01
CA ILE A 25 -15.66 -6.62 -2.78
C ILE A 25 -15.72 -7.93 -1.97
N SER A 26 -14.62 -8.32 -1.34
CA SER A 26 -14.58 -9.49 -0.46
C SER A 26 -15.53 -9.32 0.72
N GLY A 27 -15.48 -8.18 1.41
CA GLY A 27 -16.37 -7.87 2.52
C GLY A 27 -17.85 -7.96 2.14
N ILE A 28 -18.22 -7.40 0.98
CA ILE A 28 -19.59 -7.49 0.45
C ILE A 28 -19.95 -8.94 0.13
N TYR A 29 -19.10 -9.68 -0.57
CA TYR A 29 -19.32 -11.09 -0.91
C TYR A 29 -19.53 -11.95 0.34
N TYR A 30 -18.66 -11.82 1.34
CA TYR A 30 -18.77 -12.54 2.60
C TYR A 30 -20.00 -12.10 3.40
N GLY A 31 -20.36 -10.83 3.33
CA GLY A 31 -21.59 -10.29 3.91
C GLY A 31 -22.85 -10.94 3.35
N PHE A 32 -22.94 -11.10 2.03
CA PHE A 32 -24.07 -11.76 1.37
C PHE A 32 -24.08 -13.28 1.60
N LYS A 33 -22.92 -13.94 1.57
CA LYS A 33 -22.84 -15.41 1.61
C LYS A 33 -22.88 -16.00 3.02
N TYR A 34 -22.24 -15.35 3.98
CA TYR A 34 -22.06 -15.89 5.34
C TYR A 34 -22.66 -14.98 6.42
N GLY A 35 -23.19 -13.82 6.05
CA GLY A 35 -23.89 -12.90 6.92
C GLY A 35 -23.12 -11.60 7.18
N LEU A 36 -23.88 -10.52 7.43
CA LEU A 36 -23.34 -9.16 7.53
C LEU A 36 -22.25 -9.01 8.60
N LYS A 37 -22.35 -9.70 9.74
CA LYS A 37 -21.31 -9.66 10.79
C LYS A 37 -19.94 -10.10 10.26
N ILE A 38 -19.91 -11.17 9.47
CA ILE A 38 -18.67 -11.69 8.88
C ILE A 38 -18.15 -10.73 7.82
N GLY A 39 -19.03 -10.25 6.93
CA GLY A 39 -18.66 -9.25 5.92
C GLY A 39 -18.05 -7.97 6.52
N ILE A 40 -18.66 -7.43 7.58
CA ILE A 40 -18.14 -6.26 8.30
C ILE A 40 -16.77 -6.56 8.92
N SER A 41 -16.59 -7.74 9.54
CA SER A 41 -15.28 -8.12 10.11
C SER A 41 -14.18 -8.19 9.05
N VAL A 42 -14.49 -8.67 7.84
CA VAL A 42 -13.57 -8.72 6.69
C VAL A 42 -13.20 -7.32 6.22
N ILE A 43 -14.16 -6.39 6.15
CA ILE A 43 -13.89 -4.99 5.79
C ILE A 43 -13.00 -4.32 6.83
N ILE A 44 -13.30 -4.47 8.12
CA ILE A 44 -12.51 -3.91 9.21
C ILE A 44 -11.08 -4.45 9.16
N PHE A 45 -10.91 -5.77 8.98
CA PHE A 45 -9.60 -6.38 8.83
C PHE A 45 -8.85 -5.82 7.62
N GLY A 46 -9.52 -5.70 6.47
CA GLY A 46 -8.92 -5.14 5.26
C GLY A 46 -8.46 -3.69 5.44
N LEU A 47 -9.25 -2.86 6.12
CA LEU A 47 -8.86 -1.48 6.44
C LEU A 47 -7.66 -1.44 7.40
N ALA A 48 -7.66 -2.26 8.45
CA ALA A 48 -6.53 -2.36 9.38
C ALA A 48 -5.26 -2.82 8.65
N PHE A 49 -5.38 -3.81 7.76
CA PHE A 49 -4.28 -4.29 6.93
C PHE A 49 -3.72 -3.19 6.04
N LEU A 50 -4.58 -2.38 5.39
CA LEU A 50 -4.15 -1.25 4.57
C LEU A 50 -3.35 -0.20 5.36
N VAL A 51 -3.73 0.07 6.60
CA VAL A 51 -2.99 0.99 7.48
C VAL A 51 -1.58 0.45 7.74
N VAL A 52 -1.46 -0.82 8.15
CA VAL A 52 -0.16 -1.46 8.40
C VAL A 52 0.68 -1.50 7.12
N PHE A 53 0.07 -1.87 6.00
CA PHE A 53 0.74 -1.92 4.70
C PHE A 53 1.32 -0.55 4.32
N LYS A 54 0.56 0.53 4.51
CA LYS A 54 1.00 1.90 4.23
C LYS A 54 2.21 2.30 5.10
N LEU A 55 2.22 1.91 6.38
CA LEU A 55 3.36 2.18 7.27
C LEU A 55 4.62 1.47 6.80
N ILE A 56 4.52 0.18 6.46
CA ILE A 56 5.63 -0.61 5.92
C ILE A 56 6.15 0.03 4.62
N GLN A 57 5.25 0.43 3.74
CA GLN A 57 5.62 1.03 2.46
C GLN A 57 6.34 2.38 2.65
N GLN A 58 5.91 3.21 3.60
CA GLN A 58 6.60 4.46 3.95
C GLN A 58 8.00 4.19 4.50
N TYR A 59 8.13 3.20 5.39
CA TYR A 59 9.42 2.79 5.94
C TYR A 59 10.38 2.34 4.84
N SER A 60 9.93 1.45 3.94
CA SER A 60 10.73 0.95 2.83
C SER A 60 11.17 2.06 1.88
N LEU A 61 10.29 3.01 1.55
CA LEU A 61 10.64 4.15 0.71
C LEU A 61 11.67 5.08 1.37
N LYS A 62 11.55 5.31 2.69
CA LYS A 62 12.52 6.10 3.45
C LYS A 62 13.89 5.42 3.44
N MET A 63 13.93 4.11 3.68
CA MET A 63 15.17 3.33 3.68
C MET A 63 15.86 3.36 2.30
N LEU A 64 15.10 3.17 1.22
CA LEU A 64 15.63 3.30 -0.14
C LEU A 64 16.20 4.70 -0.43
N LYS A 65 15.50 5.76 0.00
CA LYS A 65 15.98 7.14 -0.19
C LYS A 65 17.29 7.38 0.56
N THR A 66 17.39 6.92 1.80
CA THR A 66 18.63 7.04 2.59
C THR A 66 19.77 6.22 1.99
N TYR A 67 19.47 5.06 1.42
CA TYR A 67 20.46 4.24 0.71
C TYR A 67 21.01 4.95 -0.54
N ASP A 68 20.12 5.51 -1.36
CA ASP A 68 20.50 6.30 -2.55
C ASP A 68 21.33 7.55 -2.15
N GLU A 69 20.94 8.26 -1.09
CA GLU A 69 21.67 9.43 -0.58
C GLU A 69 23.07 9.05 -0.08
N ASN A 70 23.20 7.93 0.63
CA ASN A 70 24.48 7.44 1.13
C ASN A 70 25.41 6.98 0.00
N LEU A 71 24.87 6.36 -1.05
CA LEU A 71 25.64 6.00 -2.24
C LEU A 71 26.14 7.25 -2.99
N ASN A 72 25.28 8.25 -3.16
CA ASN A 72 25.64 9.47 -3.87
C ASN A 72 26.69 10.30 -3.11
N ASN A 73 26.61 10.33 -1.77
CA ASN A 73 27.57 11.04 -0.91
C ASN A 73 28.92 10.32 -0.72
N ARG A 74 29.01 9.01 -0.98
CA ARG A 74 30.24 8.22 -0.78
C ARG A 74 31.09 8.01 -2.03
N GLY A 75 30.68 8.52 -3.19
CA GLY A 75 31.49 8.37 -4.40
C GLY A 75 30.78 8.64 -5.73
N GLY A 76 29.93 9.66 -5.82
CA GLY A 76 29.50 10.18 -7.11
C GLY A 76 30.66 10.86 -7.85
N LYS A 77 31.54 10.06 -8.46
CA LYS A 77 32.20 10.40 -9.72
C LYS A 77 31.31 9.94 -10.86
#